data_AF-A0A3N5PT02-F1
#
_entry.id   AF-A0A3N5PT02-F1
#
_cell.length_a   1.000
_cell.length_b   1.000
_cell.length_c   1.000
_cell.angle_alpha   90.00
_cell.angle_beta   90.00
_cell.angle_gamma   90.00
#
_symmetry.space_group_name_H-M   'P 1'
#
loop_
_entity.id
_entity.type
_entity.pdbx_description
1 polymer ?
#
loop_
_entity_poly.entity_id
_entity_poly.type
_entity_poly.pdbx_seq_one_letter_code
_entity_poly.pdbx_strand_id
1 'polypeptide(L)'
;MMEVCEMKQEPYKQHSIPGTIEAEDFDTGCPGEAYFDINEINEGGQYRINEGVDIEKCSAGGYNVGWSHTGDWMAYTVNLSKTATYQISFLVASSYDSGKFHLESDGVDQTGVISVPNTAGFQNWTVVKKSMILNAGQHVLKFVMDGDLFNIDKMVFDEIE
;
A
#
# COMPACT_ATOMS: atom_id res chain seq x y z
N MET A 1 -4.01 -26.99 -18.42
CA MET A 1 -4.15 -26.90 -16.96
C MET A 1 -3.56 -25.55 -16.62
N MET A 2 -4.39 -24.55 -16.26
CA MET A 2 -3.83 -23.32 -15.69
C MET A 2 -3.22 -23.72 -14.34
N GLU A 3 -1.96 -23.37 -14.14
CA GLU A 3 -1.29 -23.59 -12.88
C GLU A 3 -1.97 -22.68 -11.85
N VAL A 4 -2.59 -23.28 -10.84
CA VAL A 4 -3.21 -22.53 -9.75
C VAL A 4 -2.10 -22.24 -8.77
N CYS A 5 -1.89 -20.96 -8.46
CA CYS A 5 -0.97 -20.60 -7.39
C CYS A 5 -1.52 -21.11 -6.05
N GLU A 6 -0.65 -21.75 -5.25
CA GLU A 6 -1.00 -22.29 -3.92
C GLU A 6 -0.20 -21.65 -2.78
N MET A 7 0.51 -20.54 -3.06
CA MET A 7 1.26 -19.79 -2.05
C MET A 7 0.32 -19.06 -1.09
N LYS A 8 0.37 -19.43 0.19
CA LYS A 8 -0.33 -18.73 1.26
C LYS A 8 0.21 -17.30 1.42
N GLN A 9 -0.67 -16.36 1.75
CA GLN A 9 -0.28 -15.02 2.17
C GLN A 9 0.57 -15.07 3.46
N GLU A 10 1.75 -14.47 3.42
CA GLU A 10 2.68 -14.36 4.55
C GLU A 10 3.40 -13.00 4.53
N PRO A 11 3.76 -12.43 5.69
CA PRO A 11 4.48 -11.17 5.76
C PRO A 11 5.79 -11.23 4.98
N TYR A 12 5.98 -10.31 4.02
CA TYR A 12 7.26 -10.18 3.32
C TYR A 12 8.36 -9.66 4.25
N LYS A 13 7.99 -8.69 5.09
CA LYS A 13 8.81 -8.15 6.18
C LYS A 13 7.99 -8.01 7.45
N GLN A 14 8.68 -7.94 8.58
CA GLN A 14 8.02 -7.63 9.84
C GLN A 14 7.65 -6.15 9.90
N HIS A 15 6.35 -5.87 9.82
CA HIS A 15 5.81 -4.53 10.03
C HIS A 15 5.28 -4.36 11.46
N SER A 16 5.68 -3.27 12.11
CA SER A 16 5.20 -2.88 13.44
C SER A 16 4.60 -1.49 13.38
N ILE A 17 3.47 -1.30 14.08
CA ILE A 17 2.82 0.01 14.22
C ILE A 17 2.81 0.37 15.72
N PRO A 18 3.20 1.61 16.09
CA PRO A 18 3.65 2.71 15.22
C PRO A 18 4.99 2.44 14.52
N GLY A 19 5.17 3.03 13.33
CA GLY A 19 6.30 2.75 12.44
C GLY A 19 6.03 3.11 10.98
N THR A 20 6.98 2.77 10.10
CA THR A 20 6.87 2.96 8.65
C THR A 20 6.64 1.61 7.98
N ILE A 21 5.73 1.61 7.01
CA ILE A 21 5.50 0.51 6.06
C ILE A 21 5.80 1.07 4.67
N GLU A 22 6.87 0.59 4.03
CA GLU A 22 7.16 0.91 2.62
C GLU A 22 6.14 0.18 1.73
N ALA A 23 5.66 0.85 0.67
CA ALA A 23 4.59 0.31 -0.17
C ALA A 23 5.03 -0.94 -0.95
N GLU A 24 6.30 -1.01 -1.34
CA GLU A 24 6.88 -2.17 -2.02
C GLU A 24 7.03 -3.42 -1.12
N ASP A 25 6.81 -3.28 0.19
CA ASP A 25 6.94 -4.33 1.20
C ASP A 25 5.61 -5.02 1.55
N PHE A 26 4.68 -5.10 0.59
CA PHE A 26 3.43 -5.86 0.70
C PHE A 26 3.70 -7.37 0.96
N ASP A 27 2.73 -8.10 1.49
CA ASP A 27 2.86 -9.51 1.80
C ASP A 27 3.23 -10.35 0.56
N THR A 28 3.86 -11.51 0.78
CA THR A 28 4.08 -12.52 -0.26
C THR A 28 2.90 -13.47 -0.32
N GLY A 29 2.56 -13.98 -1.49
CA GLY A 29 1.49 -14.96 -1.67
C GLY A 29 0.98 -14.96 -3.10
N CYS A 30 -0.13 -15.64 -3.34
CA CYS A 30 -0.75 -15.62 -4.66
C CYS A 30 -1.32 -14.25 -5.03
N PRO A 31 -1.28 -13.86 -6.32
CA PRO A 31 -2.15 -12.81 -6.84
C PRO A 31 -3.61 -13.14 -6.51
N GLY A 32 -4.37 -12.14 -6.06
CA GLY A 32 -5.72 -12.28 -5.53
C GLY A 32 -5.80 -12.61 -4.04
N GLU A 33 -4.71 -13.03 -3.41
CA GLU A 33 -4.64 -13.35 -1.97
C GLU A 33 -3.77 -12.36 -1.20
N ALA A 34 -2.54 -12.08 -1.66
CA ALA A 34 -1.62 -11.14 -1.00
C ALA A 34 -1.58 -9.74 -1.64
N TYR A 35 -1.85 -9.66 -2.94
CA TYR A 35 -1.97 -8.43 -3.71
C TYR A 35 -2.82 -8.71 -4.95
N PHE A 36 -3.31 -7.66 -5.60
CA PHE A 36 -3.84 -7.73 -6.95
C PHE A 36 -3.31 -6.56 -7.76
N ASP A 37 -2.83 -6.89 -8.95
CA ASP A 37 -2.47 -5.94 -9.98
C ASP A 37 -3.15 -6.43 -11.26
N ILE A 38 -3.80 -5.52 -11.99
CA ILE A 38 -4.47 -5.87 -13.25
C ILE A 38 -3.46 -6.35 -14.32
N ASN A 39 -2.20 -5.93 -14.20
CA ASN A 39 -1.10 -6.38 -15.04
C ASN A 39 -0.22 -7.36 -14.24
N GLU A 40 -0.03 -8.58 -14.74
CA GLU A 40 0.76 -9.61 -14.04
C GLU A 40 2.28 -9.39 -14.13
N ILE A 41 2.73 -8.25 -14.68
CA ILE A 41 4.15 -7.94 -14.91
C ILE A 41 4.45 -6.61 -14.23
N ASN A 42 5.43 -6.61 -13.33
CA ASN A 42 6.03 -5.40 -12.79
C ASN A 42 6.75 -4.60 -13.90
N GLU A 43 6.06 -3.63 -14.48
CA GLU A 43 6.49 -2.70 -15.52
C GLU A 43 7.65 -1.80 -15.09
N GLY A 44 7.73 -1.48 -13.80
CA GLY A 44 8.87 -0.74 -13.22
C GLY A 44 10.15 -1.58 -13.13
N GLY A 45 10.01 -2.91 -13.08
CA GLY A 45 11.11 -3.87 -13.14
C GLY A 45 12.09 -3.78 -11.95
N GLN A 46 11.65 -3.23 -10.81
CA GLN A 46 12.48 -3.12 -9.60
C GLN A 46 11.98 -3.99 -8.45
N TYR A 47 12.87 -4.23 -7.49
CA TYR A 47 12.62 -4.87 -6.19
C TYR A 47 12.09 -6.31 -6.23
N ARG A 48 10.84 -6.52 -6.65
CA ARG A 48 10.12 -7.80 -6.66
C ARG A 48 9.73 -8.20 -8.08
N ILE A 49 10.74 -8.44 -8.90
CA ILE A 49 10.61 -8.61 -10.36
C ILE A 49 9.86 -9.88 -10.82
N ASN A 50 9.51 -10.78 -9.90
CA ASN A 50 8.76 -12.00 -10.19
C ASN A 50 7.31 -11.93 -9.69
N GLU A 51 6.87 -10.74 -9.27
CA GLU A 51 5.53 -10.45 -8.77
C GLU A 51 4.89 -9.34 -9.63
N GLY A 52 3.56 -9.23 -9.59
CA GLY A 52 2.82 -8.37 -10.51
C GLY A 52 2.93 -6.88 -10.21
N VAL A 53 2.98 -6.50 -8.92
CA VAL A 53 2.94 -5.07 -8.52
C VAL A 53 4.08 -4.28 -9.15
N ASP A 54 3.72 -3.16 -9.75
CA ASP A 54 4.62 -2.24 -10.44
C ASP A 54 5.47 -1.40 -9.47
N ILE A 55 6.79 -1.64 -9.47
CA ILE A 55 7.74 -1.01 -8.54
C ILE A 55 8.87 -0.35 -9.32
N GLU A 56 9.10 0.94 -9.05
CA GLU A 56 10.19 1.74 -9.62
C GLU A 56 11.09 2.36 -8.55
N LYS A 57 12.19 2.98 -8.96
CA LYS A 57 13.05 3.75 -8.04
C LYS A 57 12.36 5.04 -7.64
N CYS A 58 12.34 5.31 -6.34
CA CYS A 58 11.72 6.51 -5.80
C CYS A 58 12.72 7.67 -5.68
N SER A 59 12.29 8.87 -6.10
CA SER A 59 13.09 10.10 -5.98
C SER A 59 13.30 10.54 -4.52
N ALA A 60 12.42 10.09 -3.61
CA ALA A 60 12.57 10.28 -2.15
C ALA A 60 13.53 9.25 -1.51
N GLY A 61 14.11 8.35 -2.30
CA GLY A 61 14.96 7.25 -1.87
C GLY A 61 14.20 5.93 -1.79
N GLY A 62 14.89 4.80 -1.97
CA GLY A 62 14.25 3.49 -1.97
C GLY A 62 13.46 3.23 -3.27
N TYR A 63 12.27 2.66 -3.13
CA TYR A 63 11.35 2.36 -4.22
C TYR A 63 9.96 2.92 -3.93
N ASN A 64 9.11 2.98 -4.95
CA ASN A 64 7.70 3.27 -4.77
C ASN A 64 6.88 2.33 -5.65
N VAL A 65 5.62 2.16 -5.28
CA VAL A 65 4.63 1.51 -6.15
C VAL A 65 4.05 2.58 -7.08
N GLY A 66 3.87 2.22 -8.35
CA GLY A 66 3.35 3.10 -9.39
C GLY A 66 2.35 2.38 -10.29
N TRP A 67 2.09 2.95 -11.48
CA TRP A 67 1.19 2.38 -12.50
C TRP A 67 -0.19 1.96 -11.98
N SER A 68 -0.63 2.55 -10.88
CA SER A 68 -1.86 2.13 -10.21
C SER A 68 -3.08 2.21 -11.12
N HIS A 69 -3.87 1.15 -11.06
CA HIS A 69 -5.20 1.04 -11.65
C HIS A 69 -6.27 0.94 -10.56
N THR A 70 -7.47 1.38 -10.91
CA THR A 70 -8.62 1.20 -10.02
C THR A 70 -8.91 -0.28 -9.82
N GLY A 71 -8.96 -0.71 -8.56
CA GLY A 71 -9.18 -2.10 -8.17
C GLY A 71 -7.91 -2.85 -7.77
N ASP A 72 -6.73 -2.28 -8.03
CA ASP A 72 -5.47 -2.83 -7.50
C ASP A 72 -5.45 -2.73 -5.97
N TRP A 73 -4.70 -3.62 -5.34
CA TRP A 73 -4.50 -3.58 -3.89
C TRP A 73 -3.28 -4.35 -3.43
N MET A 74 -2.82 -4.00 -2.24
CA MET A 74 -1.68 -4.62 -1.56
C MET A 74 -2.03 -4.91 -0.10
N ALA A 75 -1.78 -6.12 0.38
CA ALA A 75 -1.95 -6.48 1.78
C ALA A 75 -0.64 -6.40 2.56
N TYR A 76 -0.72 -6.07 3.85
CA TYR A 76 0.41 -5.93 4.76
C TYR A 76 0.03 -6.54 6.11
N THR A 77 0.72 -7.59 6.52
CA THR A 77 0.58 -8.15 7.86
C THR A 77 1.38 -7.30 8.85
N VAL A 78 0.68 -6.70 9.82
CA VAL A 78 1.24 -5.76 10.79
C VAL A 78 1.04 -6.25 12.22
N ASN A 79 1.93 -5.83 13.12
CA ASN A 79 1.80 -6.08 14.55
C ASN A 79 1.69 -4.76 15.33
N LEU A 80 0.66 -4.66 16.15
CA LEU A 80 0.40 -3.52 17.02
C LEU A 80 0.61 -3.92 18.48
N SER A 81 1.42 -3.13 19.19
CA SER A 81 1.65 -3.36 20.62
C SER A 81 0.56 -2.76 21.52
N LYS A 82 -0.20 -1.78 21.01
CA LYS A 82 -1.20 -1.01 21.77
C LYS A 82 -2.44 -0.72 20.91
N THR A 83 -3.62 -0.78 21.53
CA THR A 83 -4.84 -0.21 20.94
C THR A 83 -4.80 1.29 21.11
N ALA A 84 -4.85 2.04 20.01
CA ALA A 84 -4.70 3.49 20.02
C ALA A 84 -5.31 4.11 18.74
N THR A 85 -5.47 5.44 18.77
CA THR A 85 -5.68 6.21 17.55
C THR A 85 -4.33 6.49 16.92
N TYR A 86 -4.19 6.11 15.65
CA TYR A 86 -2.99 6.36 14.86
C TYR A 86 -3.28 7.41 13.79
N GLN A 87 -2.40 8.41 13.68
CA GLN A 87 -2.31 9.27 12.51
C GLN A 87 -1.46 8.57 11.46
N ILE A 88 -2.06 8.31 10.31
CA ILE A 88 -1.37 7.76 9.14
C ILE A 88 -1.00 8.91 8.22
N SER A 89 0.25 8.92 7.78
CA SER A 89 0.78 9.80 6.74
C SER A 89 1.12 8.96 5.51
N PHE A 90 0.44 9.20 4.41
CA PHE A 90 0.68 8.53 3.13
C PHE A 90 1.54 9.45 2.26
N LEU A 91 2.73 8.99 1.85
CA LEU A 91 3.56 9.73 0.90
C LEU A 91 3.19 9.32 -0.52
N VAL A 92 2.56 10.23 -1.25
CA VAL A 92 1.95 9.97 -2.56
C VAL A 92 2.33 11.03 -3.58
N ALA A 93 2.19 10.70 -4.86
CA ALA A 93 2.43 11.62 -5.96
C ALA A 93 1.51 11.29 -7.15
N SER A 94 1.09 12.31 -7.90
CA SER A 94 0.32 12.12 -9.13
C SER A 94 0.47 13.31 -10.08
N SER A 95 0.31 13.07 -11.37
CA SER A 95 0.14 14.14 -12.37
C SER A 95 -1.34 14.45 -12.68
N TYR A 96 -2.26 13.75 -12.01
CA TYR A 96 -3.69 13.74 -12.29
C TYR A 96 -4.50 13.91 -10.99
N ASP A 97 -5.81 14.14 -11.14
CA ASP A 97 -6.76 14.26 -10.03
C ASP A 97 -7.61 12.99 -9.83
N SER A 98 -7.28 11.90 -10.52
CA SER A 98 -8.03 10.64 -10.49
C SER A 98 -7.62 9.73 -9.32
N GLY A 99 -6.43 9.91 -8.75
CA GLY A 99 -5.90 9.06 -7.70
C GLY A 99 -6.74 9.07 -6.43
N LYS A 100 -7.17 7.88 -6.00
CA LYS A 100 -7.98 7.66 -4.80
C LYS A 100 -7.62 6.32 -4.18
N PHE A 101 -7.74 6.22 -2.87
CA PHE A 101 -7.52 4.97 -2.15
C PHE A 101 -8.24 4.96 -0.81
N HIS A 102 -8.33 3.78 -0.21
CA HIS A 102 -8.67 3.60 1.19
C HIS A 102 -7.79 2.53 1.82
N LEU A 103 -7.84 2.44 3.15
CA LEU A 103 -7.14 1.42 3.91
C LEU A 103 -8.15 0.59 4.71
N GLU A 104 -8.16 -0.71 4.44
CA GLU A 104 -8.90 -1.68 5.24
C GLU A 104 -8.02 -2.22 6.37
N SER A 105 -8.64 -2.64 7.47
CA SER A 105 -8.06 -3.52 8.48
C SER A 105 -8.96 -4.74 8.63
N ASP A 106 -8.39 -5.92 8.46
CA ASP A 106 -9.08 -7.22 8.51
C ASP A 106 -10.35 -7.27 7.65
N GLY A 107 -10.28 -6.68 6.45
CA GLY A 107 -11.37 -6.65 5.47
C GLY A 107 -12.47 -5.61 5.76
N VAL A 108 -12.25 -4.69 6.69
CA VAL A 108 -13.17 -3.58 6.98
C VAL A 108 -12.49 -2.26 6.63
N ASP A 109 -13.10 -1.46 5.75
CA ASP A 109 -12.65 -0.08 5.46
C ASP A 109 -12.63 0.78 6.73
N GLN A 110 -11.47 1.36 7.02
CA GLN A 110 -11.23 2.16 8.21
C GLN A 110 -11.13 3.66 7.93
N THR A 111 -10.89 4.04 6.68
CA THR A 111 -10.55 5.42 6.31
C THR A 111 -11.63 6.10 5.49
N GLY A 112 -12.47 5.32 4.79
CA GLY A 112 -13.17 5.81 3.62
C GLY A 112 -12.19 6.23 2.52
N VAL A 113 -12.75 6.69 1.40
CA VAL A 113 -11.96 7.16 0.25
C VAL A 113 -11.17 8.42 0.61
N ILE A 114 -9.87 8.38 0.32
CA ILE A 114 -8.90 9.47 0.41
C ILE A 114 -8.48 9.83 -1.02
N SER A 115 -8.47 11.11 -1.35
CA SER A 115 -7.99 11.60 -2.65
C SER A 115 -6.50 11.89 -2.62
N VAL A 116 -5.80 11.49 -3.68
CA VAL A 116 -4.43 11.91 -3.98
C VAL A 116 -4.50 13.21 -4.77
N PRO A 117 -3.92 14.31 -4.28
CA PRO A 117 -3.91 15.56 -5.04
C PRO A 117 -2.94 15.48 -6.22
N ASN A 118 -3.23 16.23 -7.29
CA ASN A 118 -2.26 16.44 -8.37
C ASN A 118 -1.03 17.20 -7.86
N THR A 119 0.12 16.54 -7.85
CA THR A 119 1.41 17.09 -7.42
C THR A 119 2.28 17.55 -8.60
N ALA A 120 1.69 17.61 -9.81
CA ALA A 120 2.33 17.96 -11.07
C ALA A 120 3.49 17.03 -11.48
N GLY A 121 3.51 15.79 -10.98
CA GLY A 121 4.51 14.80 -11.35
C GLY A 121 4.45 13.55 -10.48
N PHE A 122 4.70 12.37 -11.08
CA PHE A 122 4.68 11.07 -10.39
C PHE A 122 5.80 10.86 -9.36
N GLN A 123 6.78 11.76 -9.34
CA GLN A 123 7.90 11.74 -8.40
C GLN A 123 7.97 13.07 -7.61
N ASN A 124 6.90 13.88 -7.67
CA ASN A 124 6.70 15.07 -6.85
C ASN A 124 5.84 14.69 -5.65
N TRP A 125 6.46 14.45 -4.50
CA TRP A 125 5.79 13.86 -3.36
C TRP A 125 5.06 14.86 -2.48
N THR A 126 3.90 14.45 -1.97
CA THR A 126 3.17 15.14 -0.90
C THR A 126 2.65 14.15 0.13
N VAL A 127 2.27 14.65 1.30
CA VAL A 127 1.71 13.82 2.37
C VAL A 127 0.21 14.08 2.49
N VAL A 128 -0.58 13.01 2.40
CA VAL A 128 -2.00 13.02 2.80
C VAL A 128 -2.13 12.31 4.14
N LYS A 129 -3.04 12.77 5.00
CA LYS A 129 -3.19 12.25 6.35
C LYS A 129 -4.60 11.76 6.64
N LYS A 130 -4.70 10.67 7.38
CA LYS A 130 -5.96 10.15 7.93
C LYS A 130 -5.71 9.53 9.30
N SER A 131 -6.66 9.65 10.22
CA SER A 131 -6.60 8.96 11.51
C SER A 131 -7.55 7.78 11.53
N MET A 132 -7.15 6.70 12.20
CA MET A 132 -7.99 5.54 12.46
C MET A 132 -7.63 4.90 13.79
N ILE A 133 -8.54 4.12 14.35
CA ILE A 133 -8.30 3.34 15.56
C ILE A 133 -7.82 1.96 15.12
N LEU A 134 -6.67 1.53 15.64
CA LEU A 134 -6.17 0.17 15.47
C LEU A 134 -6.11 -0.50 16.83
N ASN A 135 -6.46 -1.79 16.87
CA ASN A 135 -6.37 -2.59 18.08
C ASN A 135 -4.97 -3.19 18.23
N ALA A 136 -4.56 -3.46 19.47
CA ALA A 136 -3.37 -4.26 19.73
C ALA A 136 -3.55 -5.68 19.17
N GLY A 137 -2.48 -6.24 18.62
CA GLY A 137 -2.50 -7.56 18.00
C GLY A 137 -1.96 -7.56 16.58
N GLN A 138 -2.10 -8.69 15.93
CA GLN A 138 -1.76 -8.84 14.51
C GLN A 138 -2.99 -8.55 13.67
N HIS A 139 -2.79 -7.79 12.60
CA HIS A 139 -3.84 -7.39 11.66
C HIS A 139 -3.31 -7.49 10.23
N VAL A 140 -4.21 -7.65 9.26
CA VAL A 140 -3.89 -7.45 7.84
C VAL A 140 -4.46 -6.10 7.42
N LEU A 141 -3.57 -5.18 7.07
CA LEU A 141 -3.96 -3.93 6.42
C LEU A 141 -4.02 -4.15 4.92
N LYS A 142 -5.04 -3.64 4.25
CA LYS A 142 -5.14 -3.68 2.78
C LYS A 142 -5.24 -2.27 2.23
N PHE A 143 -4.24 -1.85 1.47
CA PHE A 143 -4.26 -0.61 0.72
C PHE A 143 -4.95 -0.86 -0.62
N VAL A 144 -6.10 -0.21 -0.85
CA VAL A 144 -6.93 -0.44 -2.04
C VAL A 144 -6.95 0.81 -2.90
N MET A 145 -6.63 0.67 -4.18
CA MET A 145 -6.69 1.74 -5.18
C MET A 145 -8.14 1.92 -5.67
N ASP A 146 -8.82 2.96 -5.20
CA ASP A 146 -10.17 3.33 -5.66
C ASP A 146 -10.17 4.23 -6.92
N GLY A 147 -8.99 4.69 -7.30
CA GLY A 147 -8.70 5.51 -8.46
C GLY A 147 -7.33 5.11 -9.03
N ASP A 148 -6.96 5.70 -10.16
CA ASP A 148 -5.77 5.31 -10.92
C ASP A 148 -4.72 6.44 -10.97
N LEU A 149 -3.59 6.16 -11.62
CA LEU A 149 -2.58 7.13 -12.02
C LEU A 149 -1.99 7.93 -10.84
N PHE A 150 -1.64 7.23 -9.76
CA PHE A 150 -0.83 7.77 -8.68
C PHE A 150 0.25 6.80 -8.22
N ASN A 151 1.28 7.35 -7.58
CA ASN A 151 2.34 6.60 -6.92
C ASN A 151 2.18 6.68 -5.41
N ILE A 152 2.59 5.63 -4.70
CA ILE A 152 2.72 5.60 -3.25
C ILE A 152 4.10 5.06 -2.87
N ASP A 153 4.78 5.80 -2.00
CA ASP A 153 6.09 5.43 -1.45
C ASP A 153 5.92 4.67 -0.14
N LYS A 154 5.23 5.28 0.84
CA LYS A 154 5.09 4.68 2.18
C LYS A 154 3.88 5.16 2.97
N MET A 155 3.57 4.39 3.99
CA MET A 155 2.62 4.70 5.05
C MET A 155 3.38 4.83 6.38
N VAL A 156 3.26 5.98 7.05
CA VAL A 156 3.87 6.22 8.37
C VAL A 156 2.76 6.33 9.40
N PHE A 157 2.84 5.52 10.46
CA PHE A 157 1.85 5.44 11.52
C PHE A 157 2.44 6.02 12.80
N ASP A 158 1.89 7.15 13.24
CA ASP A 158 2.23 7.80 14.50
C ASP A 158 1.08 7.60 15.50
N GLU A 159 1.38 7.10 16.70
CA GLU A 159 0.42 7.06 17.79
C GLU A 159 0.10 8.49 18.25
N ILE A 160 -1.18 8.85 18.33
CA ILE A 160 -1.60 10.18 18.76
C ILE A 160 -2.46 10.18 20.03
N GLU A 161 -3.13 9.06 20.36
CA GLU A 161 -3.94 8.88 21.58
C GLU A 161 -3.97 7.40 22.05
#